data_AF-A0A7R9M659-F1
#
_entry.id   AF-A0A7R9M659-F1
#
_cell.length_a   1.000
_cell.length_b   1.000
_cell.length_c   1.000
_cell.angle_alpha   90.00
_cell.angle_beta   90.00
_cell.angle_gamma   90.00
#
_symmetry.space_group_name_H-M   'P 1'
#
loop_
_entity.id
_entity.type
_entity.pdbx_description
1 polymer ?
#
loop_
_entity_poly.entity_id
_entity_poly.type
_entity_poly.pdbx_seq_one_letter_code
_entity_poly.pdbx_strand_id
1 'polypeptide(L)'
;MQELLVAVNCIREPIGSTVTSEMSDVTEYKTTLVIRFSQKIQNFIKMAKNLDSFKTLCGNDRLALIKYGCVENLCMRSLQYYDLTHEYWTIYAGNDTSIRVKMDFFATCEPFLCDPHRNYFSKIGPEWDSDPNIIDLY
;
A
#
# COMPACT_ATOMS: atom_id res chain seq x y z
N MET A 1 14.25 15.93 -6.95
CA MET A 1 13.58 14.87 -7.73
C MET A 1 14.35 13.55 -7.67
N GLN A 2 15.66 13.51 -7.98
CA GLN A 2 16.47 12.28 -7.93
C GLN A 2 16.43 11.53 -6.59
N GLU A 3 16.51 12.24 -5.47
CA GLU A 3 16.44 11.67 -4.12
C GLU A 3 15.12 10.92 -3.87
N LEU A 4 13.99 11.51 -4.28
CA LEU A 4 12.67 10.91 -4.12
C LEU A 4 12.55 9.62 -4.95
N LEU A 5 13.08 9.61 -6.18
CA LEU A 5 13.09 8.42 -7.02
C LEU A 5 13.89 7.27 -6.39
N VAL A 6 15.08 7.58 -5.83
CA VAL A 6 15.89 6.60 -5.11
C VAL A 6 15.16 6.06 -3.88
N ALA A 7 14.51 6.93 -3.11
CA ALA A 7 13.75 6.52 -1.94
C ALA A 7 12.55 5.62 -2.32
N VAL A 8 11.80 5.99 -3.37
CA VAL A 8 10.62 5.25 -3.84
C VAL A 8 10.94 3.84 -4.29
N ASN A 9 12.13 3.59 -4.84
CA ASN A 9 12.55 2.24 -5.23
C ASN A 9 12.49 1.24 -4.06
N CYS A 10 12.70 1.68 -2.82
CA CYS A 10 12.58 0.80 -1.65
C CYS A 10 11.16 0.25 -1.46
N ILE A 11 10.12 1.02 -1.81
CA ILE A 11 8.72 0.56 -1.72
C ILE A 11 8.40 -0.50 -2.79
N ARG A 12 9.10 -0.42 -3.93
CA ARG A 12 8.96 -1.33 -5.07
C ARG A 12 9.73 -2.64 -4.90
N GLU A 13 10.64 -2.72 -3.92
CA GLU A 13 11.36 -3.95 -3.61
C GLU A 13 10.38 -5.13 -3.52
N PRO A 14 10.63 -6.23 -4.25
CA PRO A 14 9.73 -7.37 -4.28
C PRO A 14 9.56 -7.89 -2.86
N ILE A 15 8.30 -8.08 -2.49
CA ILE A 15 7.97 -8.67 -1.22
C ILE A 15 8.34 -10.16 -1.31
N GLY A 16 9.22 -10.63 -0.43
CA GLY A 16 9.76 -11.99 -0.44
C GLY A 16 8.71 -13.09 -0.70
N SER A 17 9.10 -14.10 -1.46
CA SER A 17 8.25 -15.20 -1.92
C SER A 17 7.90 -16.15 -0.77
N THR A 18 6.78 -15.90 -0.10
CA THR A 18 6.19 -16.84 0.87
C THR A 18 4.68 -16.94 0.72
N VAL A 19 4.18 -16.97 -0.52
CA VAL A 19 2.77 -17.32 -0.76
C VAL A 19 2.74 -18.45 -1.77
N THR A 20 2.45 -19.64 -1.27
CA THR A 20 2.17 -20.83 -2.05
C THR A 20 0.88 -20.62 -2.84
N SER A 21 0.97 -20.96 -4.12
CA SER A 21 -0.14 -21.08 -5.06
C SER A 21 -1.25 -21.95 -4.45
N GLU A 22 -2.50 -21.52 -4.61
CA GLU A 22 -3.75 -22.18 -4.16
C GLU A 22 -4.16 -21.93 -2.70
N MET A 23 -4.67 -20.72 -2.42
CA MET A 23 -5.30 -20.37 -1.14
C MET A 23 -6.80 -20.63 -1.19
N SER A 24 -7.30 -21.52 -0.33
CA SER A 24 -8.71 -21.94 -0.29
C SER A 24 -9.43 -21.52 1.00
N ASP A 25 -8.70 -20.99 2.00
CA ASP A 25 -9.24 -20.60 3.31
C ASP A 25 -9.11 -19.08 3.57
N VAL A 26 -10.19 -18.48 4.09
CA VAL A 26 -10.26 -17.08 4.55
C VAL A 26 -9.22 -16.78 5.64
N THR A 27 -8.87 -17.76 6.48
CA THR A 27 -7.86 -17.63 7.54
C THR A 27 -6.44 -17.50 6.95
N GLU A 28 -6.16 -18.27 5.90
CA GLU A 28 -4.91 -18.22 5.14
C GLU A 28 -4.75 -16.87 4.43
N TYR A 29 -5.87 -16.33 3.92
CA TYR A 29 -5.95 -15.01 3.32
C TYR A 29 -5.61 -13.87 4.29
N LYS A 30 -6.20 -13.88 5.49
CA LYS A 30 -5.90 -12.89 6.54
C LYS A 30 -4.42 -12.91 6.94
N THR A 31 -3.86 -14.11 7.15
CA THR A 31 -2.45 -14.27 7.55
C THR A 31 -1.50 -13.75 6.48
N THR A 32 -1.78 -14.08 5.22
CA THR A 32 -0.99 -13.61 4.07
C THR A 32 -1.04 -12.09 3.93
N LEU A 33 -2.22 -11.49 4.07
CA LEU A 33 -2.36 -10.03 4.06
C LEU A 33 -1.50 -9.39 5.15
N VAL A 34 -1.58 -9.86 6.40
CA VAL A 34 -0.78 -9.31 7.51
C VAL A 34 0.72 -9.37 7.23
N ILE A 35 1.21 -10.48 6.67
CA ILE A 35 2.62 -10.64 6.30
C ILE A 35 3.01 -9.63 5.20
N ARG A 36 2.21 -9.53 4.14
CA ARG A 36 2.45 -8.60 3.02
C ARG A 36 2.41 -7.14 3.49
N PHE A 37 1.45 -6.79 4.35
CA PHE A 37 1.36 -5.46 4.98
C PHE A 37 2.61 -5.15 5.82
N SER A 38 3.06 -6.10 6.64
CA SER A 38 4.26 -5.93 7.47
C SER A 38 5.50 -5.67 6.60
N GLN A 39 5.65 -6.40 5.50
CA GLN A 39 6.75 -6.21 4.55
C GLN A 39 6.67 -4.85 3.84
N LYS A 40 5.47 -4.37 3.48
CA LYS A 40 5.32 -3.01 2.93
C LYS A 40 5.66 -1.91 3.94
N ILE A 41 5.33 -2.07 5.22
CA ILE A 41 5.75 -1.14 6.28
C ILE A 41 7.28 -1.09 6.39
N GLN A 42 7.95 -2.24 6.33
CA GLN A 42 9.42 -2.29 6.35
C GLN A 42 10.02 -1.54 5.16
N ASN A 43 9.47 -1.73 3.96
CA ASN A 43 9.88 -1.03 2.76
C ASN A 43 9.62 0.49 2.83
N PHE A 44 8.49 0.91 3.42
CA PHE A 44 8.20 2.31 3.71
C PHE A 44 9.22 2.93 4.68
N ILE A 45 9.59 2.19 5.74
CA ILE A 45 10.64 2.62 6.68
C ILE A 45 11.99 2.78 5.97
N LYS A 46 12.35 1.84 5.07
CA LYS A 46 13.57 1.96 4.24
C LYS A 46 13.52 3.20 3.35
N MET A 47 12.40 3.46 2.67
CA MET A 47 12.21 4.66 1.88
C MET A 47 12.41 5.92 2.73
N ALA A 48 11.71 6.02 3.86
CA ALA A 48 11.81 7.20 4.73
C ALA A 48 13.25 7.44 5.20
N LYS A 49 14.00 6.38 5.51
CA LYS A 49 15.42 6.46 5.88
C LYS A 49 16.33 6.96 4.75
N ASN A 50 15.89 6.91 3.49
CA ASN A 50 16.65 7.47 2.36
C ASN A 50 16.42 8.98 2.16
N LEU A 51 15.39 9.56 2.76
CA LEU A 51 15.10 11.00 2.69
C LEU A 51 15.96 11.79 3.67
N ASP A 52 16.73 12.76 3.17
CA ASP A 52 17.64 13.58 3.96
C ASP A 52 16.88 14.43 4.99
N SER A 53 15.73 14.99 4.61
CA SER A 53 14.84 15.72 5.52
C SER A 53 14.31 14.85 6.67
N PHE A 54 14.12 13.56 6.43
CA PHE A 54 13.72 12.61 7.48
C PHE A 54 14.90 12.28 8.39
N LYS A 55 16.12 12.16 7.85
CA LYS A 55 17.34 11.87 8.63
C LYS A 55 17.67 12.99 9.62
N THR A 56 17.34 14.24 9.30
CA THR A 56 17.59 15.40 10.18
C THR A 56 16.67 15.48 11.39
N LEU A 57 15.57 14.72 11.42
CA LEU A 57 14.63 14.70 12.53
C LEU A 57 15.15 13.91 13.74
N CYS A 58 14.67 14.26 14.94
CA CYS A 58 15.01 13.50 16.14
C CYS A 58 14.39 12.09 16.12
N GLY A 59 14.86 11.20 17.00
CA GLY A 59 14.37 9.82 17.06
C GLY A 59 12.85 9.71 17.26
N ASN A 60 12.29 10.55 18.14
CA ASN A 60 10.86 10.53 18.45
C ASN A 60 10.01 11.04 17.28
N ASP A 61 10.45 12.10 16.61
CA ASP A 61 9.73 12.65 15.45
C ASP A 61 9.73 11.68 14.29
N ARG A 62 10.89 11.03 14.02
CA ARG A 62 10.96 9.95 13.02
C ARG A 62 10.00 8.81 13.34
N LEU A 63 9.95 8.38 14.61
CA LEU A 63 9.06 7.32 15.03
C LEU A 63 7.58 7.73 14.92
N ALA A 64 7.25 8.96 15.31
CA ALA A 64 5.90 9.50 15.21
C ALA A 64 5.44 9.54 13.74
N LEU A 65 6.24 10.12 12.85
CA LEU A 65 5.91 10.19 11.42
C LEU A 65 5.70 8.83 10.80
N ILE A 66 6.52 7.83 11.13
CA ILE A 66 6.32 6.47 10.63
C ILE A 66 5.03 5.86 11.19
N LYS A 67 4.76 5.99 12.49
CA LYS A 67 3.57 5.40 13.13
C LYS A 67 2.27 5.98 12.61
N TYR A 68 2.21 7.29 12.40
CA TYR A 68 1.00 7.97 11.96
C TYR A 68 0.86 7.99 10.43
N GLY A 69 1.97 8.02 9.68
CA GLY A 69 1.94 8.12 8.22
C GLY A 69 2.00 6.80 7.45
N CYS A 70 2.34 5.66 8.08
CA CYS A 70 2.50 4.40 7.35
C CYS A 70 1.18 3.89 6.77
N VAL A 71 0.07 4.01 7.50
CA VAL A 71 -1.25 3.56 7.02
C VAL A 71 -1.74 4.42 5.86
N GLU A 72 -1.59 5.75 5.96
CA GLU A 72 -1.94 6.67 4.87
C GLU A 72 -1.11 6.38 3.61
N ASN A 73 0.20 6.14 3.78
CA ASN A 73 1.06 5.77 2.66
C ASN A 73 0.62 4.45 2.02
N LEU A 74 0.28 3.43 2.81
CA LEU A 74 -0.22 2.16 2.31
C LEU A 74 -1.55 2.32 1.56
N CYS A 75 -2.47 3.14 2.08
CA CYS A 75 -3.73 3.43 1.42
C CYS A 75 -3.51 4.12 0.07
N MET A 76 -2.66 5.15 0.03
CA MET A 76 -2.27 5.84 -1.21
C MET A 76 -1.62 4.88 -2.21
N ARG A 77 -0.71 4.02 -1.77
CA ARG A 77 -0.08 3.03 -2.65
C ARG A 77 -1.06 1.98 -3.15
N SER A 78 -2.09 1.65 -2.38
CA SER A 78 -3.12 0.69 -2.79
C SER A 78 -3.97 1.18 -3.97
N LEU A 79 -4.10 2.51 -4.15
CA LEU A 79 -4.86 3.11 -5.25
C LEU A 79 -4.33 2.69 -6.63
N GLN A 80 -3.01 2.51 -6.77
CA GLN A 80 -2.39 2.04 -8.02
C GLN A 80 -2.93 0.68 -8.49
N TYR A 81 -3.48 -0.11 -7.57
CA TYR A 81 -3.99 -1.45 -7.82
C TYR A 81 -5.51 -1.51 -7.67
N TYR A 82 -6.17 -0.38 -7.38
CA TYR A 82 -7.59 -0.31 -7.11
C TYR A 82 -8.36 0.13 -8.34
N ASP A 83 -9.33 -0.70 -8.75
CA ASP A 83 -10.27 -0.36 -9.81
C ASP A 83 -11.45 0.40 -9.19
N LEU A 84 -11.48 1.72 -9.39
CA LEU A 84 -12.56 2.59 -8.90
C LEU A 84 -13.93 2.24 -9.47
N THR A 85 -13.99 1.69 -10.69
CA THR A 85 -15.27 1.39 -11.35
C THR A 85 -15.89 0.12 -10.81
N HIS A 86 -15.05 -0.90 -10.57
CA HIS A 86 -15.50 -2.23 -10.15
C HIS A 86 -15.28 -2.51 -8.65
N GLU A 87 -14.73 -1.53 -7.93
CA GLU A 87 -14.45 -1.53 -6.50
C GLU A 87 -13.66 -2.75 -6.00
N TYR A 88 -12.58 -3.12 -6.68
CA TYR A 88 -11.67 -4.18 -6.23
C TYR A 88 -10.19 -3.80 -6.34
N TRP A 89 -9.37 -4.38 -5.47
CA TRP A 89 -7.92 -4.38 -5.64
C TRP A 89 -7.46 -5.60 -6.42
N THR A 90 -6.48 -5.42 -7.30
CA THR A 90 -5.77 -6.51 -7.97
C THR A 90 -4.43 -6.75 -7.27
N ILE A 91 -4.29 -7.90 -6.61
CA ILE A 91 -3.06 -8.30 -5.95
C ILE A 91 -2.33 -9.32 -6.82
N TYR A 92 -1.14 -8.96 -7.30
CA TYR A 92 -0.29 -9.88 -8.05
C TYR A 92 0.53 -10.76 -7.10
N ALA A 93 0.32 -12.07 -7.17
CA ALA A 93 0.99 -13.05 -6.31
C ALA A 93 2.33 -13.57 -6.89
N GLY A 94 2.70 -13.11 -8.09
CA GLY A 94 3.84 -13.61 -8.87
C GLY A 94 3.42 -14.70 -9.86
N ASN A 95 4.24 -14.93 -10.89
CA ASN A 95 4.01 -15.94 -11.93
C ASN A 95 2.67 -15.79 -12.68
N ASP A 96 2.31 -14.58 -13.12
CA ASP A 96 1.05 -14.24 -13.80
C ASP A 96 -0.26 -14.51 -13.02
N THR A 97 -0.17 -14.90 -11.75
CA THR A 97 -1.35 -15.07 -10.91
C THR A 97 -1.73 -13.75 -10.23
N SER A 98 -3.02 -13.41 -10.31
CA SER A 98 -3.59 -12.26 -9.61
C SER A 98 -4.86 -12.63 -8.86
N ILE A 99 -5.07 -12.02 -7.71
CA ILE A 99 -6.26 -12.17 -6.88
C ILE A 99 -6.99 -10.85 -6.88
N ARG A 100 -8.31 -10.87 -7.08
CA ARG A 100 -9.17 -9.69 -6.96
C ARG A 100 -9.87 -9.68 -5.61
N VAL A 101 -9.79 -8.55 -4.94
CA VAL A 101 -10.31 -8.36 -3.58
C VAL A 101 -11.34 -7.26 -3.63
N LYS A 102 -12.62 -7.57 -3.42
CA LYS A 102 -13.66 -6.54 -3.43
C LYS A 102 -13.60 -5.67 -2.18
N MET A 103 -13.96 -4.39 -2.30
CA MET A 103 -14.18 -3.48 -1.17
C MET A 103 -15.11 -4.10 -0.12
N ASP A 104 -16.18 -4.75 -0.57
CA ASP A 104 -17.16 -5.38 0.32
C ASP A 104 -16.58 -6.54 1.16
N PHE A 105 -15.44 -7.13 0.78
CA PHE A 105 -14.76 -8.10 1.63
C PHE A 105 -14.38 -7.47 2.97
N PHE A 106 -13.94 -6.22 2.98
CA PHE A 106 -13.61 -5.50 4.21
C PHE A 106 -14.85 -5.15 5.04
N ALA A 107 -16.01 -5.01 4.40
CA ALA A 107 -17.28 -4.79 5.11
C ALA A 107 -17.64 -5.98 6.00
N THR A 108 -17.15 -7.18 5.69
CA THR A 108 -17.35 -8.37 6.54
C THR A 108 -16.49 -8.35 7.82
N CYS A 109 -15.43 -7.54 7.84
CA CYS A 109 -14.53 -7.42 8.99
C CYS A 109 -14.87 -6.16 9.81
N GLU A 110 -14.90 -4.99 9.15
CA GLU A 110 -15.11 -3.69 9.80
C GLU A 110 -16.01 -2.79 8.92
N PRO A 111 -17.35 -2.95 9.00
CA PRO A 111 -18.30 -2.27 8.13
C PRO A 111 -18.18 -0.74 8.14
N PHE A 112 -17.84 -0.16 9.29
CA PHE A 112 -17.77 1.30 9.47
C PHE A 112 -16.60 1.95 8.71
N LEU A 113 -15.63 1.17 8.24
CA LEU A 113 -14.48 1.68 7.48
C LEU A 113 -14.75 1.75 5.98
N CYS A 114 -15.74 1.02 5.44
CA CYS A 114 -15.97 0.94 4.00
C CYS A 114 -16.38 2.26 3.37
N ASP A 115 -17.34 2.98 3.95
CA ASP A 115 -17.82 4.25 3.39
C ASP A 115 -16.74 5.36 3.45
N PRO A 116 -16.00 5.53 4.57
CA PRO A 116 -14.82 6.41 4.60
C PRO A 116 -13.78 6.05 3.52
N HIS A 117 -13.47 4.77 3.32
CA HIS A 117 -12.51 4.34 2.31
C HIS A 117 -12.98 4.58 0.88
N ARG A 118 -14.25 4.29 0.55
CA ARG A 118 -14.87 4.62 -0.74
C ARG A 118 -14.83 6.12 -1.02
N ASN A 119 -15.20 6.93 -0.02
CA ASN A 119 -15.17 8.39 -0.13
C ASN A 119 -13.74 8.93 -0.30
N TYR A 120 -12.76 8.31 0.37
CA TYR A 120 -11.35 8.67 0.19
C TYR A 120 -10.87 8.35 -1.24
N PHE A 121 -11.10 7.14 -1.74
CA PHE A 121 -10.63 6.74 -3.07
C PHE A 121 -11.35 7.46 -4.22
N SER A 122 -12.66 7.70 -4.11
CA SER A 122 -13.40 8.46 -5.13
C SER A 122 -12.92 9.91 -5.27
N LYS A 123 -12.38 10.50 -4.19
CA LYS A 123 -11.83 11.86 -4.20
C LYS A 123 -10.39 11.90 -4.71
N ILE A 124 -9.53 11.00 -4.21
CA ILE A 124 -8.09 11.04 -4.50
C ILE A 124 -7.76 10.37 -5.83
N GLY A 125 -8.48 9.31 -6.21
CA GLY A 125 -8.19 8.51 -7.40
C GLY A 125 -8.08 9.31 -8.71
N PRO A 126 -9.03 10.21 -9.05
CA PRO A 126 -8.93 11.00 -10.27
C PRO A 126 -7.70 11.92 -10.34
N GLU A 127 -7.27 12.49 -9.21
CA GLU A 127 -6.05 13.30 -9.13
C GLU A 127 -4.80 12.42 -9.28
N TRP A 128 -4.83 11.23 -8.66
CA TRP A 128 -3.76 10.24 -8.69
C TRP A 128 -3.46 9.73 -10.12
N ASP A 129 -4.49 9.59 -10.94
CA ASP A 129 -4.38 9.11 -12.33
C ASP A 129 -4.03 10.22 -13.34
N SER A 130 -4.08 11.49 -12.94
CA SER A 130 -3.89 12.64 -13.85
C SER A 130 -2.67 13.51 -13.54
N ASP A 131 -2.09 13.44 -12.34
CA ASP A 131 -0.89 14.23 -12.00
C ASP A 131 0.41 13.53 -12.43
N PRO A 132 1.16 14.08 -13.41
CA PRO A 132 2.41 13.50 -13.90
C PRO A 132 3.49 13.36 -12.82
N ASN A 133 3.51 14.24 -11.80
CA ASN A 133 4.47 14.15 -10.71
C ASN A 133 4.18 13.00 -9.74
N ILE A 134 2.93 12.51 -9.72
CA ILE A 134 2.53 11.35 -8.94
C ILE A 134 2.68 10.09 -9.80
N ILE A 135 2.37 10.16 -11.10
CA ILE A 135 2.56 9.08 -12.09
C ILE A 135 4.02 8.63 -12.16
N ASP A 136 4.97 9.55 -12.16
CA ASP A 136 6.40 9.21 -12.22
C ASP A 136 6.91 8.49 -10.94
N LEU A 137 6.12 8.48 -9.86
CA LEU A 137 6.41 7.75 -8.62
C LEU A 137 5.83 6.32 -8.63
N TYR A 138 5.19 5.89 -9.71
CA TYR A 138 4.64 4.54 -9.93
C TYR A 138 5.65 3.57 -10.52
#